data_AF-A0A1F7S384-F1
#
_entry.id   AF-A0A1F7S384-F1
#
_cell.length_a   1.000
_cell.length_b   1.000
_cell.length_c   1.000
_cell.angle_alpha   90.00
_cell.angle_beta   90.00
_cell.angle_gamma   90.00
#
_symmetry.space_group_name_H-M   'P 1'
#
loop_
_entity.id
_entity.type
_entity.pdbx_description
1 polymer ?
#
loop_
_entity_poly.entity_id
_entity_poly.type
_entity_poly.pdbx_seq_one_letter_code
_entity_poly.pdbx_strand_id
1 'polypeptide(L)'
;EASIKEKDDEKTKSLLDEREKQHLLIHDIYIEMMVSCFSYMGKVYGDKGLEGVLRHSGEMQKQGFIAWENMPVEDFVRATAHLMKTHMGKMKILEDDEKFTFIHDPCGSGGRLMREGAYDAPKNYHKIEKATAVGFSKENFPCYCSHCAVWNNIQAIEWFGHPQWVHEAPNSPDDPCKFHIYKDPKKIPEKYFKQVGKEKKA
;
A
#
# COMPACT_ATOMS: atom_id res chain seq x y z
N GLU A 1 -16.51 -4.34 25.55
CA GLU A 1 -17.94 -4.04 25.75
C GLU A 1 -18.34 -3.93 27.22
N ALA A 2 -18.08 -4.95 28.05
CA ALA A 2 -18.38 -4.89 29.49
C ALA A 2 -17.75 -3.66 30.17
N SER A 3 -16.44 -3.43 29.97
CA SER A 3 -15.73 -2.26 30.52
C SER A 3 -16.32 -0.91 30.06
N ILE A 4 -16.85 -0.84 28.84
CA ILE A 4 -17.52 0.37 28.31
C ILE A 4 -18.84 0.59 29.05
N LYS A 5 -19.64 -0.46 29.24
CA LYS A 5 -20.91 -0.40 29.99
C LYS A 5 -20.67 -0.01 31.46
N GLU A 6 -19.58 -0.51 32.03
CA GLU A 6 -19.12 -0.21 33.39
C GLU A 6 -18.48 1.19 33.51
N LYS A 7 -18.22 1.89 32.38
CA LYS A 7 -17.47 3.16 32.32
C LYS A 7 -16.08 3.06 32.97
N ASP A 8 -15.44 1.89 32.83
CA ASP A 8 -14.08 1.63 33.27
C ASP A 8 -13.11 1.95 32.13
N ASP A 9 -12.66 3.21 32.11
CA ASP A 9 -11.82 3.76 31.04
C ASP A 9 -10.41 3.11 31.04
N GLU A 10 -9.83 2.84 32.20
CA GLU A 10 -8.50 2.22 32.32
C GLU A 10 -8.52 0.79 31.77
N LYS A 11 -9.51 -0.02 32.19
CA LYS A 11 -9.70 -1.37 31.67
C LYS A 11 -10.01 -1.35 30.17
N THR A 12 -10.82 -0.41 29.71
CA THR A 12 -11.14 -0.27 28.28
C THR A 12 -9.87 0.02 27.48
N LYS A 13 -9.03 0.94 27.92
CA LYS A 13 -7.76 1.25 27.25
C LYS A 13 -6.82 0.05 27.23
N SER A 14 -6.66 -0.64 28.37
CA SER A 14 -5.83 -1.84 28.48
C SER A 14 -6.27 -2.95 27.52
N LEU A 15 -7.59 -3.20 27.42
CA LEU A 15 -8.15 -4.18 26.49
C LEU A 15 -7.96 -3.80 25.02
N LEU A 16 -8.04 -2.51 24.69
CA LEU A 16 -7.76 -2.02 23.33
C LEU A 16 -6.28 -2.19 22.99
N ASP A 17 -5.37 -1.85 23.89
CA ASP A 17 -3.93 -2.04 23.68
C ASP A 17 -3.57 -3.52 23.51
N GLU A 18 -4.19 -4.41 24.28
CA GLU A 18 -4.01 -5.85 24.15
C GLU A 18 -4.53 -6.38 22.80
N ARG A 19 -5.71 -5.91 22.36
CA ARG A 19 -6.23 -6.23 21.02
C ARG A 19 -5.26 -5.81 19.91
N GLU A 20 -4.71 -4.60 19.99
CA GLU A 20 -3.75 -4.11 18.99
C GLU A 20 -2.49 -5.00 18.94
N LYS A 21 -1.97 -5.45 20.09
CA LYS A 21 -0.84 -6.40 20.14
C LYS A 21 -1.16 -7.75 19.51
N GLN A 22 -2.34 -8.30 19.80
CA GLN A 22 -2.79 -9.57 19.22
C GLN A 22 -2.96 -9.47 17.71
N HIS A 23 -3.52 -8.35 17.23
CA HIS A 23 -3.67 -8.10 15.79
C HIS A 23 -2.31 -7.92 15.11
N LEU A 24 -1.35 -7.22 15.74
CA LEU A 24 -0.01 -7.03 15.19
C LEU A 24 0.69 -8.37 14.89
N LEU A 25 0.60 -9.34 15.81
CA LEU A 25 1.18 -10.66 15.61
C LEU A 25 0.64 -11.35 14.35
N ILE A 26 -0.69 -11.37 14.19
CA ILE A 26 -1.35 -12.02 13.05
C ILE A 26 -1.02 -11.27 11.76
N HIS A 27 -1.12 -9.94 11.79
CA HIS A 27 -0.80 -9.07 10.66
C HIS A 27 0.62 -9.33 10.16
N ASP A 28 1.62 -9.37 11.05
CA ASP A 28 3.02 -9.50 10.65
C ASP A 28 3.34 -10.86 10.03
N ILE A 29 2.67 -11.93 10.47
CA ILE A 29 2.74 -13.25 9.83
C ILE A 29 2.25 -13.19 8.38
N TYR A 30 1.13 -12.49 8.12
CA TYR A 30 0.62 -12.31 6.76
C TYR A 30 1.56 -11.48 5.89
N ILE A 31 2.13 -10.40 6.43
CA ILE A 31 3.12 -9.58 5.71
C ILE A 31 4.35 -10.41 5.34
N GLU A 32 4.89 -11.16 6.28
CA GLU A 32 6.07 -12.02 6.06
C GLU A 32 5.78 -13.11 5.01
N MET A 33 4.60 -13.75 5.08
CA MET A 33 4.17 -14.73 4.07
C MET A 33 4.09 -14.10 2.68
N MET A 34 3.47 -12.92 2.56
CA MET A 34 3.35 -12.22 1.28
C MET A 34 4.70 -11.81 0.69
N VAL A 35 5.58 -11.18 1.48
CA VAL A 35 6.91 -10.78 0.98
C VAL A 35 7.74 -12.00 0.60
N SER A 36 7.65 -13.10 1.37
CA SER A 36 8.32 -14.35 1.02
C SER A 36 7.86 -14.89 -0.33
N CYS A 37 6.55 -14.94 -0.58
CA CYS A 37 6.00 -15.36 -1.87
C CYS A 37 6.44 -14.43 -3.01
N PHE A 38 6.27 -13.12 -2.87
CA PHE A 38 6.65 -12.16 -3.91
C PHE A 38 8.15 -12.18 -4.18
N SER A 39 8.95 -12.32 -3.13
CA SER A 39 10.40 -12.45 -3.24
C SER A 39 10.78 -13.70 -4.03
N TYR A 40 10.22 -14.85 -3.68
CA TYR A 40 10.53 -16.10 -4.39
C TYR A 40 10.08 -16.03 -5.86
N MET A 41 8.89 -15.49 -6.13
CA MET A 41 8.40 -15.27 -7.49
C MET A 41 9.32 -14.35 -8.29
N GLY A 42 9.77 -13.24 -7.70
CA GLY A 42 10.71 -12.31 -8.34
C GLY A 42 12.07 -12.97 -8.64
N LYS A 43 12.60 -13.78 -7.72
CA LYS A 43 13.87 -14.50 -7.91
C LYS A 43 13.78 -15.58 -8.99
N VAL A 44 12.68 -16.33 -9.05
CA VAL A 44 12.53 -17.49 -9.96
C VAL A 44 12.07 -17.07 -11.35
N TYR A 45 11.13 -16.13 -11.43
CA TYR A 45 10.49 -15.74 -12.69
C TYR A 45 10.90 -14.35 -13.18
N GLY A 46 11.73 -13.64 -12.43
CA GLY A 46 12.11 -12.25 -12.70
C GLY A 46 10.98 -11.25 -12.44
N ASP A 47 11.31 -9.96 -12.58
CA ASP A 47 10.39 -8.85 -12.31
C ASP A 47 9.11 -8.92 -13.16
N LYS A 48 9.24 -9.36 -14.43
CA LYS A 48 8.09 -9.55 -15.34
C LYS A 48 7.17 -10.69 -14.88
N GLY A 49 7.75 -11.76 -14.35
CA GLY A 49 6.98 -12.87 -13.77
C GLY A 49 6.22 -12.45 -12.53
N LEU A 50 6.88 -11.70 -11.62
CA LEU A 50 6.24 -11.10 -10.46
C LEU A 50 5.10 -10.14 -10.87
N GLU A 51 5.32 -9.26 -11.85
CA GLU A 51 4.27 -8.39 -12.39
C GLU A 51 3.06 -9.20 -12.89
N GLY A 52 3.30 -10.31 -13.62
CA GLY A 52 2.24 -11.20 -14.09
C GLY A 52 1.38 -11.79 -12.96
N VAL A 53 2.01 -12.23 -11.87
CA VAL A 53 1.30 -12.76 -10.69
C VAL A 53 0.51 -11.66 -9.98
N LEU A 54 1.11 -10.48 -9.79
CA LEU A 54 0.44 -9.33 -9.19
C LEU A 54 -0.76 -8.91 -10.04
N ARG A 55 -0.63 -8.88 -11.37
CA ARG A 55 -1.74 -8.59 -12.26
C ARG A 55 -2.87 -9.60 -12.14
N HIS A 56 -2.54 -10.89 -12.15
CA HIS A 56 -3.54 -11.95 -11.98
C HIS A 56 -4.32 -11.79 -10.67
N SER A 57 -3.63 -11.60 -9.54
CA SER A 57 -4.29 -11.36 -8.25
C SER A 57 -5.09 -10.06 -8.22
N GLY A 58 -4.66 -9.01 -8.93
CA GLY A 58 -5.43 -7.79 -9.11
C GLY A 58 -6.73 -8.01 -9.87
N GLU A 59 -6.72 -8.79 -10.96
CA GLU A 59 -7.95 -9.14 -11.69
C GLU A 59 -8.94 -9.91 -10.81
N MET A 60 -8.46 -10.80 -9.92
CA MET A 60 -9.33 -11.51 -8.97
C MET A 60 -9.96 -10.59 -7.92
N GLN A 61 -9.34 -9.44 -7.65
CA GLN A 61 -9.80 -8.45 -6.68
C GLN A 61 -10.53 -7.26 -7.31
N LYS A 62 -10.60 -7.20 -8.65
CA LYS A 62 -11.10 -6.06 -9.40
C LYS A 62 -12.50 -5.59 -8.98
N GLN A 63 -13.36 -6.50 -8.54
CA GLN A 63 -14.69 -6.13 -8.02
C GLN A 63 -14.61 -5.21 -6.78
N GLY A 64 -13.61 -5.38 -5.92
CA GLY A 64 -13.37 -4.47 -4.79
C GLY A 64 -12.94 -3.08 -5.26
N PHE A 65 -12.08 -3.01 -6.27
CA PHE A 65 -11.66 -1.74 -6.88
C PHE A 65 -12.81 -1.02 -7.59
N ILE A 66 -13.69 -1.76 -8.27
CA ILE A 66 -14.94 -1.22 -8.83
C ILE A 66 -15.85 -0.69 -7.72
N ALA A 67 -15.96 -1.39 -6.60
CA ALA A 67 -16.75 -0.91 -5.47
C ALA A 67 -16.20 0.40 -4.92
N TRP A 68 -14.88 0.56 -4.81
CA TRP A 68 -14.24 1.81 -4.40
C TRP A 68 -14.48 2.96 -5.40
N GLU A 69 -14.45 2.68 -6.70
CA GLU A 69 -14.70 3.68 -7.75
C GLU A 69 -16.11 4.30 -7.67
N ASN A 70 -17.07 3.54 -7.16
CA ASN A 70 -18.46 3.97 -7.03
C ASN A 70 -18.79 4.62 -5.68
N MET A 71 -17.81 4.76 -4.78
CA MET A 71 -18.02 5.43 -3.49
C MET A 71 -17.90 6.96 -3.63
N PRO A 72 -18.66 7.75 -2.86
CA PRO A 72 -18.31 9.13 -2.61
C PRO A 72 -16.88 9.22 -2.07
N VAL A 73 -16.10 10.23 -2.50
CA VAL A 73 -14.68 10.31 -2.17
C VAL A 73 -14.41 10.27 -0.66
N GLU A 74 -15.25 10.91 0.15
CA GLU A 74 -15.16 10.89 1.62
C GLU A 74 -15.32 9.48 2.19
N ASP A 75 -16.23 8.67 1.65
CA ASP A 75 -16.44 7.30 2.08
C ASP A 75 -15.28 6.41 1.64
N PHE A 76 -14.74 6.63 0.44
CA PHE A 76 -13.53 5.94 -0.01
C PHE A 76 -12.32 6.27 0.88
N VAL A 77 -12.16 7.52 1.30
CA VAL A 77 -11.12 7.95 2.24
C VAL A 77 -11.30 7.28 3.61
N ARG A 78 -12.53 7.23 4.14
CA ARG A 78 -12.82 6.56 5.43
C ARG A 78 -12.56 5.06 5.37
N ALA A 79 -12.98 4.40 4.29
CA ALA A 79 -12.72 2.98 4.06
C ALA A 79 -11.22 2.71 3.94
N THR A 80 -10.49 3.56 3.21
CA THR A 80 -9.03 3.49 3.09
C THR A 80 -8.35 3.70 4.45
N ALA A 81 -8.78 4.68 5.24
CA ALA A 81 -8.24 4.92 6.58
C ALA A 81 -8.47 3.74 7.53
N HIS A 82 -9.63 3.09 7.44
CA HIS A 82 -9.91 1.87 8.20
C HIS A 82 -8.98 0.74 7.76
N LEU A 83 -8.88 0.47 6.46
CA LEU A 83 -7.99 -0.56 5.90
C LEU A 83 -6.53 -0.31 6.31
N MET A 84 -6.04 0.91 6.13
CA MET A 84 -4.67 1.29 6.48
C MET A 84 -4.37 1.19 7.99
N LYS A 85 -5.37 1.42 8.85
CA LYS A 85 -5.22 1.19 10.30
C LYS A 85 -4.96 -0.29 10.61
N THR A 86 -5.57 -1.21 9.86
CA THR A 86 -5.34 -2.66 10.04
C THR A 86 -3.93 -3.11 9.63
N HIS A 87 -3.19 -2.25 8.91
CA HIS A 87 -1.78 -2.46 8.58
C HIS A 87 -0.79 -1.98 9.67
N MET A 88 -1.28 -1.51 10.83
CA MET A 88 -0.50 -1.31 12.06
C MET A 88 0.71 -0.35 11.96
N GLY A 89 0.76 0.48 10.91
CA GLY A 89 1.73 1.56 10.77
C GLY A 89 1.28 2.84 11.47
N LYS A 90 2.20 3.79 11.69
CA LYS A 90 1.83 5.13 12.14
C LYS A 90 1.30 5.92 10.95
N MET A 91 0.05 6.35 11.01
CA MET A 91 -0.63 7.03 9.91
C MET A 91 -1.09 8.43 10.33
N LYS A 92 -0.90 9.40 9.43
CA LYS A 92 -1.55 10.71 9.47
C LYS A 92 -2.26 10.95 8.14
N ILE A 93 -3.43 11.57 8.19
CA ILE A 93 -4.16 12.01 7.00
C ILE A 93 -4.17 13.55 7.00
N LEU A 94 -3.83 14.14 5.87
CA LEU A 94 -3.97 15.56 5.59
C LEU A 94 -5.02 15.75 4.50
N GLU A 95 -5.73 16.86 4.53
CA GLU A 95 -6.69 17.25 3.50
C GLU A 95 -6.36 18.66 3.02
N ASP A 96 -6.41 18.84 1.69
CA ASP A 96 -6.42 20.15 1.03
C ASP A 96 -7.59 20.22 0.03
N ASP A 97 -7.70 21.32 -0.71
CA ASP A 97 -8.79 21.53 -1.68
C ASP A 97 -8.79 20.52 -2.84
N GLU A 98 -7.69 19.83 -3.10
CA GLU A 98 -7.53 18.90 -4.22
C GLU A 98 -7.61 17.44 -3.80
N LYS A 99 -7.10 17.08 -2.62
CA LYS A 99 -6.87 15.68 -2.25
C LYS A 99 -6.75 15.44 -0.75
N PHE A 100 -6.83 14.16 -0.42
CA PHE A 100 -6.43 13.59 0.86
C PHE A 100 -5.05 12.97 0.71
N THR A 101 -4.14 13.25 1.64
CA THR A 101 -2.79 12.69 1.66
C THR A 101 -2.62 11.80 2.86
N PHE A 102 -2.40 10.52 2.60
CA PHE A 102 -2.05 9.53 3.60
C PHE A 102 -0.52 9.51 3.75
N ILE A 103 -0.06 9.69 4.98
CA ILE A 103 1.37 9.68 5.33
C ILE A 103 1.59 8.56 6.34
N HIS A 104 2.38 7.57 5.94
CA HIS A 104 2.72 6.44 6.78
C HIS A 104 4.21 6.44 7.14
N ASP A 105 4.52 6.56 8.44
CA ASP A 105 5.90 6.68 8.92
C ASP A 105 6.20 5.80 10.16
N PRO A 106 6.61 4.53 9.97
CA PRO A 106 6.67 3.82 8.69
C PRO A 106 5.28 3.37 8.20
N CYS A 107 5.21 3.04 6.92
CA CYS A 107 4.21 2.08 6.42
C CYS A 107 4.36 0.77 7.19
N GLY A 108 3.28 0.28 7.79
CA GLY A 108 3.33 -0.90 8.64
C GLY A 108 3.56 -2.22 7.90
N SER A 109 3.70 -2.20 6.58
CA SER A 109 4.05 -3.37 5.78
C SER A 109 5.40 -3.19 5.07
N GLY A 110 5.42 -2.73 3.82
CA GLY A 110 6.62 -2.64 3.02
C GLY A 110 7.69 -1.69 3.57
N GLY A 111 7.27 -0.52 4.07
CA GLY A 111 8.19 0.44 4.69
C GLY A 111 8.82 -0.12 5.97
N ARG A 112 8.05 -0.83 6.80
CA ARG A 112 8.55 -1.49 8.00
C ARG A 112 9.53 -2.62 7.64
N LEU A 113 9.22 -3.48 6.67
CA LEU A 113 10.13 -4.52 6.17
C LEU A 113 11.48 -3.94 5.72
N MET A 114 11.45 -2.80 5.04
CA MET A 114 12.69 -2.11 4.62
C MET A 114 13.51 -1.64 5.83
N ARG A 115 12.88 -0.98 6.81
CA ARG A 115 13.56 -0.48 8.02
C ARG A 115 14.06 -1.59 8.95
N GLU A 116 13.43 -2.77 8.89
CA GLU A 116 13.86 -3.98 9.62
C GLU A 116 14.97 -4.76 8.90
N GLY A 117 15.47 -4.27 7.76
CA GLY A 117 16.56 -4.92 7.02
C GLY A 117 16.14 -6.22 6.33
N ALA A 118 14.84 -6.40 6.03
CA ALA A 118 14.34 -7.67 5.49
C ALA A 118 14.88 -8.01 4.09
N TYR A 119 15.44 -7.03 3.38
CA TYR A 119 16.05 -7.21 2.07
C TYR A 119 17.58 -7.40 2.14
N ASP A 120 18.15 -7.34 3.34
CA ASP A 120 19.55 -7.62 3.60
C ASP A 120 19.70 -9.03 4.20
N ALA A 121 20.95 -9.48 4.41
CA ALA A 121 21.20 -10.77 5.03
C ALA A 121 20.65 -10.82 6.47
N PRO A 122 20.06 -11.95 6.90
CA PRO A 122 20.00 -13.24 6.22
C PRO A 122 18.78 -13.45 5.31
N LYS A 123 17.73 -12.62 5.41
CA LYS A 123 16.48 -12.82 4.67
C LYS A 123 16.67 -12.65 3.16
N ASN A 124 17.43 -11.64 2.75
CA ASN A 124 17.77 -11.34 1.37
C ASN A 124 16.54 -11.34 0.45
N TYR A 125 15.42 -10.70 0.84
CA TYR A 125 14.26 -10.63 -0.03
C TYR A 125 14.55 -9.89 -1.34
N HIS A 126 13.81 -10.26 -2.39
CA HIS A 126 14.01 -9.75 -3.75
C HIS A 126 13.80 -8.23 -3.81
N LYS A 127 14.63 -7.55 -4.61
CA LYS A 127 14.39 -6.17 -5.03
C LYS A 127 14.21 -6.16 -6.54
N ILE A 128 13.31 -5.32 -7.04
CA ILE A 128 13.23 -5.00 -8.46
C ILE A 128 14.51 -4.27 -8.83
N GLU A 129 15.43 -4.95 -9.51
CA GLU A 129 16.78 -4.43 -9.75
C GLU A 129 16.76 -3.23 -10.69
N LYS A 130 15.96 -3.33 -11.76
CA LYS A 130 15.90 -2.33 -12.84
C LYS A 130 14.76 -1.34 -12.61
N ALA A 131 15.00 -0.09 -12.99
CA ALA A 131 14.00 0.98 -13.03
C ALA A 131 12.86 0.69 -14.03
N THR A 132 11.90 -0.13 -13.60
CA THR A 132 10.74 -0.56 -14.39
C THR A 132 9.44 -0.15 -13.70
N ALA A 133 8.33 -0.14 -14.42
CA ALA A 133 7.03 0.30 -13.90
C ALA A 133 6.59 -0.42 -12.62
N VAL A 134 6.86 -1.74 -12.50
CA VAL A 134 6.55 -2.56 -11.32
C VAL A 134 7.31 -2.14 -10.05
N GLY A 135 8.41 -1.40 -10.21
CA GLY A 135 9.18 -0.76 -9.14
C GLY A 135 9.04 0.76 -9.11
N PHE A 136 7.95 1.33 -9.63
CA PHE A 136 7.76 2.79 -9.79
C PHE A 136 8.93 3.48 -10.53
N SER A 137 9.51 2.80 -11.51
CA SER A 137 10.68 3.28 -12.26
C SER A 137 11.88 3.64 -11.39
N LYS A 138 12.03 2.96 -10.24
CA LYS A 138 13.21 3.06 -9.36
C LYS A 138 14.00 1.76 -9.39
N GLU A 139 15.32 1.89 -9.34
CA GLU A 139 16.22 0.75 -9.16
C GLU A 139 16.18 0.26 -7.72
N ASN A 140 16.46 -1.02 -7.52
CA ASN A 140 16.53 -1.66 -6.21
C ASN A 140 15.26 -1.46 -5.35
N PHE A 141 14.08 -1.50 -5.97
CA PHE A 141 12.81 -1.25 -5.29
C PHE A 141 12.30 -2.50 -4.55
N PRO A 142 11.77 -2.41 -3.31
CA PRO A 142 11.28 -3.57 -2.57
C PRO A 142 10.17 -4.33 -3.30
N CYS A 143 10.37 -5.64 -3.55
CA CYS A 143 9.38 -6.46 -4.26
C CYS A 143 8.03 -6.51 -3.56
N TYR A 144 8.00 -6.36 -2.22
CA TYR A 144 6.74 -6.30 -1.49
C TYR A 144 5.91 -5.11 -1.98
N CYS A 145 6.50 -3.92 -2.08
CA CYS A 145 5.81 -2.69 -2.45
C CYS A 145 5.36 -2.66 -3.93
N SER A 146 5.85 -3.58 -4.77
CA SER A 146 5.44 -3.67 -6.18
C SER A 146 3.95 -3.91 -6.35
N HIS A 147 3.26 -4.53 -5.38
CA HIS A 147 1.80 -4.67 -5.43
C HIS A 147 1.10 -3.31 -5.40
N CYS A 148 1.65 -2.30 -4.72
CA CYS A 148 1.11 -0.94 -4.72
C CYS A 148 1.23 -0.28 -6.11
N ALA A 149 2.34 -0.53 -6.82
CA ALA A 149 2.52 -0.08 -8.19
C ALA A 149 1.52 -0.78 -9.13
N VAL A 150 1.40 -2.11 -9.02
CA VAL A 150 0.57 -2.90 -9.94
C VAL A 150 -0.92 -2.65 -9.69
N TRP A 151 -1.42 -2.88 -8.48
CA TRP A 151 -2.86 -2.85 -8.21
C TRP A 151 -3.43 -1.43 -8.22
N ASN A 152 -2.82 -0.51 -7.46
CA ASN A 152 -3.38 0.84 -7.25
C ASN A 152 -3.02 1.86 -8.32
N ASN A 153 -2.02 1.56 -9.16
CA ASN A 153 -1.58 2.48 -10.21
C ASN A 153 -1.72 1.84 -11.60
N ILE A 154 -0.91 0.84 -11.94
CA ILE A 154 -0.88 0.27 -13.30
C ILE A 154 -2.25 -0.28 -13.71
N GLN A 155 -2.83 -1.19 -12.93
CA GLN A 155 -4.13 -1.81 -13.24
C GLN A 155 -5.29 -0.85 -13.03
N ALA A 156 -5.28 -0.05 -11.96
CA ALA A 156 -6.29 1.01 -11.79
C ALA A 156 -6.33 1.97 -13.00
N ILE A 157 -5.18 2.39 -13.53
CA ILE A 157 -5.12 3.21 -14.75
C ILE A 157 -5.65 2.45 -15.97
N GLU A 158 -5.34 1.16 -16.11
CA GLU A 158 -5.84 0.34 -17.21
C GLU A 158 -7.36 0.11 -17.14
N TRP A 159 -7.92 -0.03 -15.94
CA TRP A 159 -9.35 -0.29 -15.71
C TRP A 159 -10.21 0.98 -15.74
N PHE A 160 -9.74 2.06 -15.11
CA PHE A 160 -10.54 3.25 -14.81
C PHE A 160 -9.99 4.53 -15.45
N GLY A 161 -8.78 4.49 -16.01
CA GLY A 161 -8.12 5.65 -16.60
C GLY A 161 -7.34 6.51 -15.61
N HIS A 162 -7.32 6.18 -14.32
CA HIS A 162 -6.53 6.86 -13.29
C HIS A 162 -6.12 5.93 -12.13
N PRO A 163 -5.07 6.26 -11.37
CA PRO A 163 -4.78 5.59 -10.11
C PRO A 163 -5.85 5.91 -9.06
N GLN A 164 -6.15 4.95 -8.17
CA GLN A 164 -7.06 5.16 -7.02
C GLN A 164 -6.29 5.58 -5.78
N TRP A 165 -5.15 4.93 -5.49
CA TRP A 165 -4.15 5.45 -4.55
C TRP A 165 -2.93 5.92 -5.33
N VAL A 166 -2.82 7.24 -5.45
CA VAL A 166 -1.74 7.91 -6.18
C VAL A 166 -0.49 7.89 -5.32
N HIS A 167 0.35 6.87 -5.51
CA HIS A 167 1.54 6.68 -4.67
C HIS A 167 2.66 7.65 -5.05
N GLU A 168 3.30 8.21 -4.02
CA GLU A 168 4.62 8.82 -4.14
C GLU A 168 5.66 7.79 -3.75
N ALA A 169 6.43 7.31 -4.73
CA ALA A 169 7.46 6.32 -4.46
C ALA A 169 8.57 6.92 -3.57
N PRO A 170 8.90 6.32 -2.42
CA PRO A 170 9.91 6.84 -1.51
C PRO A 170 11.30 6.89 -2.18
N ASN A 171 12.16 7.81 -1.77
CA ASN A 171 13.55 7.89 -2.25
C ASN A 171 14.49 7.03 -1.40
N SER A 172 14.19 6.89 -0.12
CA SER A 172 14.95 6.09 0.83
C SER A 172 14.05 5.16 1.67
N PRO A 173 14.60 4.11 2.30
CA PRO A 173 13.89 3.29 3.29
C PRO A 173 13.33 4.07 4.50
N ASP A 174 13.98 5.19 4.84
CA ASP A 174 13.62 6.03 5.98
C ASP A 174 12.50 7.01 5.63
N ASP A 175 12.22 7.21 4.33
CA ASP A 175 11.14 8.09 3.91
C ASP A 175 9.77 7.51 4.30
N PRO A 176 8.79 8.36 4.65
CA PRO A 176 7.41 7.92 4.81
C PRO A 176 6.83 7.42 3.48
N CYS A 177 6.00 6.39 3.54
CA CYS A 177 5.19 6.00 2.39
C CYS A 177 4.00 6.96 2.30
N LYS A 178 3.84 7.60 1.13
CA LYS A 178 2.75 8.53 0.87
C LYS A 178 1.91 8.05 -0.29
N PHE A 179 0.60 8.24 -0.16
CA PHE A 179 -0.29 8.20 -1.30
C PHE A 179 -1.39 9.24 -1.16
N HIS A 180 -1.99 9.59 -2.28
CA HIS A 180 -3.07 10.55 -2.34
C HIS A 180 -4.34 9.91 -2.90
N ILE A 181 -5.47 10.40 -2.41
CA ILE A 181 -6.79 10.21 -3.01
C ILE A 181 -7.24 11.60 -3.47
N TYR A 182 -7.29 11.82 -4.79
CA TYR A 182 -7.74 13.09 -5.35
C TYR A 182 -9.26 13.18 -5.32
N LYS A 183 -9.79 14.34 -4.96
CA LYS A 183 -11.23 14.65 -4.98
C LYS A 183 -11.80 14.61 -6.41
N ASP A 184 -10.96 14.97 -7.38
CA ASP A 184 -11.24 14.83 -8.81
C ASP A 184 -10.06 14.12 -9.49
N PRO A 185 -10.25 12.89 -10.02
CA PRO A 185 -9.20 12.15 -10.71
C PRO A 185 -8.60 12.89 -11.91
N LYS A 186 -9.35 13.81 -12.55
CA LYS A 186 -8.82 14.62 -13.66
C LYS A 186 -7.74 15.59 -13.21
N LYS A 187 -7.66 15.91 -11.92
CA LYS A 187 -6.60 16.76 -11.35
C LYS A 187 -5.30 16.01 -11.04
N ILE A 188 -5.28 14.67 -11.15
CA ILE A 188 -4.06 13.89 -10.90
C ILE A 188 -2.95 14.33 -11.87
N PRO A 189 -1.78 14.78 -11.37
CA PRO A 189 -0.68 15.20 -12.21
C PRO A 189 -0.13 14.08 -13.11
N GLU A 190 0.25 14.43 -14.35
CA GLU A 190 0.75 13.49 -15.35
C GLU A 190 1.98 12.68 -14.89
N LYS A 191 2.82 13.27 -14.01
CA LYS A 191 4.00 12.60 -13.43
C LYS A 191 3.67 11.25 -12.78
N TYR A 192 2.48 11.11 -12.19
CA TYR A 192 2.07 9.88 -11.50
C TYR A 192 1.67 8.75 -12.46
N PHE A 193 1.33 9.08 -13.71
CA PHE A 193 1.11 8.12 -14.78
C PHE A 193 2.48 7.69 -15.36
N LYS A 194 3.35 8.67 -15.63
CA LYS A 194 4.68 8.44 -16.20
C LYS A 194 5.58 7.56 -15.33
N GLN A 195 5.52 7.68 -14.00
CA GLN A 195 6.31 6.84 -13.07
C GLN A 195 5.98 5.34 -13.14
N VAL A 196 4.84 4.97 -13.73
CA VAL A 196 4.44 3.57 -13.96
C VAL A 196 4.31 3.26 -15.44
N GLY A 197 4.97 4.05 -16.31
CA GLY A 197 4.98 3.84 -17.76
C GLY A 197 3.60 3.99 -18.42
N LYS A 198 2.72 4.81 -17.85
CA LYS A 198 1.39 5.11 -18.38
C LYS A 198 1.31 6.55 -18.86
N GLU A 199 0.34 6.80 -19.74
CA GLU A 199 -0.02 8.12 -20.21
C GLU A 199 -1.35 8.55 -19.60
N LYS A 200 -1.46 9.83 -19.24
CA LYS A 200 -2.73 10.40 -18.81
C LYS A 200 -3.59 10.63 -20.05
N LYS A 201 -4.76 9.99 -20.10
CA LYS A 201 -5.73 10.24 -21.16
C LYS A 201 -6.34 11.64 -20.98
N ALA A 202 -6.52 12.35 -22.08
CA ALA A 202 -7.13 13.68 -22.12
C ALA A 202 -8.60 13.65 -21.71
#